data_AF-A0A7S3RL79-F1
#
_entry.id   AF-A0A7S3RL79-F1
#
_cell.length_a   1.000
_cell.length_b   1.000
_cell.length_c   1.000
_cell.angle_alpha   90.00
_cell.angle_beta   90.00
_cell.angle_gamma   90.00
#
_symmetry.space_group_name_H-M   'P 1'
#
loop_
_entity.id
_entity.type
_entity.pdbx_description
1 polymer ?
#
loop_
_entity_poly.entity_id
_entity_poly.type
_entity_poly.pdbx_seq_one_letter_code
_entity_poly.pdbx_strand_id
1 'polypeptide(L)'
;GAYINVKIRQPPIPGQDGQCGNFNGNPADDDRMLVRQRLGPQGVSPQDLLFPGYKTPINPGNRPDINDCPAPKMTQAKAACAAQAPNHMAGHSCIMDYCFGSPSLAMEGIQ
;
A
#
# COMPACT_ATOMS: atom_id res chain seq x y z
N GLY A 1 -2.93 -4.01 5.43
CA GLY A 1 -3.96 -3.57 4.46
C GLY A 1 -4.85 -4.75 4.12
N ALA A 2 -5.86 -4.56 3.27
CA ALA A 2 -6.57 -5.69 2.68
C ALA A 2 -5.60 -6.45 1.77
N TYR A 3 -5.46 -7.76 1.98
CA TYR A 3 -4.61 -8.62 1.16
C TYR A 3 -5.48 -9.44 0.24
N ILE A 4 -5.06 -9.56 -1.02
CA ILE A 4 -5.63 -10.51 -1.98
C ILE A 4 -4.54 -11.48 -2.40
N ASN A 5 -4.88 -12.77 -2.43
CA ASN A 5 -3.99 -13.81 -2.93
C ASN A 5 -4.39 -14.13 -4.37
N VAL A 6 -3.49 -13.85 -5.32
CA VAL A 6 -3.71 -14.10 -6.74
C VAL A 6 -2.52 -14.88 -7.30
N LYS A 7 -2.78 -15.84 -8.20
CA LYS A 7 -1.74 -16.54 -8.97
C LYS A 7 -1.85 -16.17 -10.43
N ILE A 8 -0.84 -15.48 -10.95
CA ILE A 8 -0.69 -15.17 -12.38
C ILE A 8 0.35 -16.12 -12.95
N ARG A 9 0.08 -16.72 -14.12
CA ARG A 9 1.06 -17.54 -14.86
C ARG A 9 1.32 -16.90 -16.21
N GLN A 10 2.59 -16.69 -16.52
CA GLN A 10 3.05 -16.11 -17.79
C GLN A 10 4.49 -16.60 -18.08
N PRO A 11 4.93 -16.64 -19.34
CA PRO A 11 6.34 -16.82 -19.66
C PRO A 11 7.13 -15.52 -19.38
N PRO A 12 8.46 -15.60 -19.16
CA PRO A 12 9.30 -14.40 -19.07
C PRO A 12 9.35 -13.68 -20.41
N ILE A 13 9.13 -12.36 -20.38
CA ILE A 13 9.17 -11.49 -21.56
C ILE A 13 10.35 -10.51 -21.42
N PRO A 14 11.14 -10.27 -22.48
CA PRO A 14 12.21 -9.27 -22.43
C PRO A 14 11.67 -7.89 -22.00
N GLY A 15 12.30 -7.27 -21.00
CA GLY A 15 11.89 -5.96 -20.48
C GLY A 15 10.67 -5.98 -19.55
N GLN A 16 10.20 -7.16 -19.14
CA GLN A 16 9.13 -7.30 -18.15
C GLN A 16 9.51 -6.66 -16.80
N ASP A 17 8.61 -5.86 -16.25
CA ASP A 17 8.69 -5.35 -14.87
C ASP A 17 7.28 -4.99 -14.37
N GLY A 18 7.13 -4.91 -13.05
CA GLY A 18 5.85 -4.60 -12.44
C GLY A 18 5.82 -4.80 -10.93
N GLN A 19 4.62 -4.67 -10.36
CA GLN A 19 4.41 -4.81 -8.91
C GLN A 19 4.69 -6.23 -8.39
N CYS A 20 4.76 -7.22 -9.27
CA CYS A 20 5.12 -8.60 -8.96
C CYS A 20 6.57 -8.94 -9.33
N GLY A 21 7.39 -7.96 -9.72
CA GLY A 21 8.78 -8.16 -10.11
C GLY A 21 9.05 -8.11 -11.62
N ASN A 22 10.32 -8.31 -11.99
CA ASN A 22 10.80 -8.29 -13.38
C ASN A 22 10.96 -9.68 -14.02
N PHE A 23 10.77 -10.74 -13.22
CA PHE A 23 10.79 -12.14 -13.64
C PHE A 23 12.10 -12.58 -14.35
N ASN A 24 13.24 -12.02 -13.94
CA ASN A 24 14.58 -12.33 -14.47
C ASN A 24 15.25 -13.57 -13.81
N GLY A 25 14.57 -14.21 -12.85
CA GLY A 25 15.11 -15.34 -12.07
C GLY A 25 15.89 -14.97 -10.80
N ASN A 26 15.99 -13.67 -10.48
CA ASN A 26 16.62 -13.16 -9.27
C ASN A 26 15.58 -12.61 -8.29
N PRO A 27 15.10 -13.41 -7.33
CA PRO A 27 14.07 -12.96 -6.38
C PRO A 27 14.56 -11.86 -5.44
N ALA A 28 15.88 -11.65 -5.30
CA ALA A 28 16.43 -10.63 -4.42
C ALA A 28 16.14 -9.20 -4.91
N ASP A 29 15.84 -9.01 -6.21
CA ASP A 29 15.49 -7.70 -6.77
C ASP A 29 13.97 -7.46 -6.91
N ASP A 30 13.14 -8.43 -6.52
CA ASP A 30 11.68 -8.30 -6.54
C ASP A 30 11.09 -7.82 -5.19
N ASP A 31 11.95 -7.42 -4.24
CA ASP A 31 11.50 -6.74 -3.02
C ASP A 31 10.81 -5.41 -3.33
N ARG A 32 9.79 -5.08 -2.53
CA ARG A 32 9.00 -3.85 -2.68
C ARG A 32 9.85 -2.58 -2.83
N MET A 33 10.93 -2.46 -2.07
CA MET A 33 11.79 -1.27 -2.11
C MET A 33 12.56 -1.17 -3.44
N LEU A 34 13.03 -2.30 -3.95
CA LEU A 34 13.79 -2.36 -5.21
C LEU A 34 12.86 -2.20 -6.42
N VAL A 35 11.67 -2.80 -6.38
CA VAL A 35 10.61 -2.55 -7.38
C VAL A 35 10.26 -1.06 -7.42
N ARG A 36 10.08 -0.42 -6.26
CA ARG A 36 9.80 1.03 -6.19
C ARG A 36 10.97 1.87 -6.69
N GLN A 37 12.21 1.43 -6.53
CA GLN A 37 13.38 2.12 -7.07
C GLN A 37 13.37 2.10 -8.61
N ARG A 38 12.95 1.00 -9.24
CA ARG A 38 12.87 0.89 -10.70
C ARG A 38 11.66 1.59 -11.30
N LEU A 39 10.48 1.38 -10.71
CA LEU A 39 9.21 1.86 -11.27
C LEU A 39 8.78 3.23 -10.73
N GLY A 40 9.44 3.74 -9.70
CA GLY A 40 9.06 4.97 -9.02
C GLY A 40 7.76 4.86 -8.22
N PRO A 41 7.32 5.97 -7.59
CA PRO A 41 6.13 5.99 -6.74
C PRO A 41 4.82 5.80 -7.53
N GLN A 42 4.86 6.03 -8.84
CA GLN A 42 3.70 5.88 -9.72
C GLN A 42 3.60 4.47 -10.31
N GLY A 43 4.59 3.58 -10.13
CA GLY A 43 4.59 2.25 -10.75
C GLY A 43 4.72 2.28 -12.28
N VAL A 44 4.49 1.15 -12.93
CA VAL A 44 4.62 0.92 -14.40
C VAL A 44 4.05 2.08 -15.23
N SER A 45 4.80 2.56 -16.23
CA SER A 45 4.36 3.67 -17.08
C SER A 45 3.11 3.30 -17.91
N PRO A 46 2.20 4.23 -18.22
CA PRO A 46 1.04 3.94 -19.07
C PRO A 46 1.37 3.32 -20.43
N GLN A 47 2.53 3.64 -21.00
CA GLN A 47 3.00 3.13 -22.29
C GLN A 47 3.49 1.68 -22.22
N ASP A 48 3.82 1.19 -21.03
CA ASP A 48 4.38 -0.15 -20.79
C ASP A 48 3.30 -1.14 -20.29
N LEU A 49 2.03 -0.74 -20.34
CA LEU A 49 0.92 -1.60 -19.90
C LEU A 49 0.70 -2.74 -20.89
N LEU A 50 0.59 -3.96 -20.34
CA LEU A 50 0.31 -5.17 -21.12
C LEU A 50 -1.11 -5.21 -21.70
N PHE A 51 -2.07 -4.63 -20.97
CA PHE A 51 -3.48 -4.67 -21.34
C PHE A 51 -3.95 -3.31 -21.86
N PRO A 52 -4.84 -3.28 -22.88
CA PRO A 52 -5.41 -2.04 -23.37
C PRO A 52 -6.23 -1.36 -22.28
N GLY A 53 -6.23 -0.03 -22.27
CA GLY A 53 -6.98 0.78 -21.31
C GLY A 53 -6.13 1.87 -20.67
N TYR A 54 -6.66 2.47 -19.61
CA TYR A 54 -5.94 3.48 -18.83
C TYR A 54 -5.38 2.86 -17.55
N LYS A 55 -4.24 3.39 -17.12
CA LYS A 55 -3.63 3.04 -15.83
C LYS A 55 -4.59 3.38 -14.69
N THR A 56 -4.87 2.41 -13.82
CA THR A 56 -5.58 2.67 -12.57
C THR A 56 -4.75 3.64 -11.70
N PRO A 57 -5.29 4.80 -11.29
CA PRO A 57 -4.58 5.72 -10.42
C PRO A 57 -4.22 5.06 -9.08
N ILE A 58 -2.95 5.12 -8.67
CA ILE A 58 -2.48 4.55 -7.41
C ILE A 58 -3.10 5.29 -6.20
N ASN A 59 -3.30 6.61 -6.34
CA ASN A 59 -4.09 7.40 -5.42
C ASN A 59 -4.99 8.33 -6.24
N PRO A 60 -6.29 8.01 -6.40
CA PRO A 60 -7.23 8.86 -7.13
C PRO A 60 -7.60 10.15 -6.36
N GLY A 61 -6.96 10.45 -5.23
CA GLY A 61 -7.26 11.58 -4.35
C GLY A 61 -8.35 11.30 -3.32
N ASN A 62 -9.14 10.24 -3.53
CA ASN A 62 -10.27 9.89 -2.67
C ASN A 62 -9.91 8.90 -1.55
N ARG A 63 -8.67 8.39 -1.52
CA ARG A 63 -8.17 7.52 -0.46
C ARG A 63 -6.99 8.22 0.22
N PRO A 64 -7.13 8.66 1.47
CA PRO A 64 -6.02 9.25 2.21
C PRO A 64 -4.84 8.27 2.25
N ASP A 65 -3.62 8.72 1.94
CA ASP A 65 -2.42 7.91 2.14
C ASP A 65 -2.00 8.05 3.60
N ILE A 66 -1.68 6.94 4.27
CA ILE A 66 -1.19 6.98 5.65
C ILE A 66 0.06 7.88 5.83
N ASN A 67 0.84 8.06 4.77
CA ASN A 67 2.00 8.94 4.73
C ASN A 67 1.62 10.43 4.75
N ASP A 68 0.37 10.79 4.43
CA ASP A 68 -0.14 12.16 4.51
C ASP A 68 -0.53 12.55 5.95
N CYS A 69 -0.47 11.61 6.89
CA CYS A 69 -0.76 11.88 8.30
C CYS A 69 0.43 12.60 8.97
N PRO A 70 0.24 13.82 9.51
CA PRO A 70 1.32 14.55 10.17
C PRO A 70 1.97 13.73 11.28
N ALA A 71 3.31 13.76 11.37
CA ALA A 71 4.07 12.93 12.32
C ALA A 71 3.59 13.00 13.79
N PRO A 72 3.22 14.18 14.35
CA PRO A 72 2.66 14.26 15.70
C PRO A 72 1.33 13.50 15.82
N LYS A 73 0.45 13.65 14.82
CA LYS A 73 -0.86 12.99 14.77
C LYS A 73 -0.71 11.48 14.57
N MET A 74 0.23 11.05 13.74
CA MET A 74 0.59 9.64 13.54
C MET A 74 1.07 8.97 14.83
N THR A 75 1.87 9.68 15.63
CA THR A 75 2.38 9.17 16.91
C THR A 75 1.23 8.98 17.91
N GLN A 76 0.32 9.96 17.99
CA GLN A 76 -0.88 9.87 18.82
C GLN A 76 -1.81 8.75 18.35
N ALA A 77 -2.04 8.63 17.05
CA ALA A 77 -2.85 7.57 16.45
C ALA A 77 -2.33 6.18 16.81
N LYS A 78 -1.01 5.94 16.65
CA LYS A 78 -0.38 4.67 17.01
C LYS A 78 -0.56 4.34 18.48
N ALA A 79 -0.35 5.31 19.38
CA ALA A 79 -0.49 5.10 20.82
C ALA A 79 -1.95 4.79 21.21
N ALA A 80 -2.91 5.58 20.72
CA ALA A 80 -4.33 5.41 21.00
C ALA A 80 -4.87 4.07 20.48
N CYS A 81 -4.55 3.73 19.23
CA CYS A 81 -5.00 2.50 18.59
C CYS A 81 -4.35 1.24 19.19
N ALA A 82 -3.07 1.30 19.59
CA ALA A 82 -2.41 0.17 20.25
C ALA A 82 -2.96 -0.09 21.66
N ALA A 83 -3.37 0.95 22.38
CA ALA A 83 -3.95 0.81 23.72
C ALA A 83 -5.28 0.04 23.74
N GLN A 84 -5.99 -0.01 22.61
CA GLN A 84 -7.33 -0.61 22.51
C GLN A 84 -7.36 -1.92 21.75
N ALA A 85 -6.31 -2.22 20.99
CA ALA A 85 -6.22 -3.47 20.28
C ALA A 85 -5.99 -4.63 21.28
N PRO A 86 -6.75 -5.75 21.18
CA PRO A 86 -6.58 -6.92 22.04
C PRO A 86 -5.16 -7.53 22.02
N ASN A 87 -4.41 -7.27 20.94
CA ASN A 87 -3.04 -7.72 20.73
C ASN A 87 -2.00 -6.60 20.91
N HIS A 88 -2.40 -5.43 21.44
CA HIS A 88 -1.58 -4.23 21.57
C HIS A 88 -0.93 -3.72 20.26
N MET A 89 -1.46 -4.12 19.10
CA MET A 89 -0.98 -3.64 17.81
C MET A 89 -1.99 -2.65 17.23
N ALA A 90 -1.55 -1.42 16.96
CA ALA A 90 -2.38 -0.41 16.33
C ALA A 90 -2.88 -0.88 14.94
N GLY A 91 -4.18 -1.18 14.86
CA GLY A 91 -4.82 -1.57 13.61
C GLY A 91 -4.72 -0.48 12.55
N HIS A 92 -4.45 -0.88 11.30
CA HIS A 92 -4.30 0.07 10.20
C HIS A 92 -5.58 0.90 9.97
N SER A 93 -6.78 0.32 10.14
CA SER A 93 -8.06 1.04 10.07
C SER A 93 -8.14 2.15 11.12
N CYS A 94 -7.92 1.80 12.39
CA CYS A 94 -7.94 2.77 13.49
C CYS A 94 -6.98 3.94 13.26
N ILE A 95 -5.75 3.67 12.78
CA ILE A 95 -4.79 4.74 12.48
C ILE A 95 -5.32 5.64 11.36
N MET A 96 -5.92 5.08 10.31
CA MET A 96 -6.47 5.86 9.20
C MET A 96 -7.65 6.73 9.65
N ASP A 97 -8.56 6.17 10.46
CA ASP A 97 -9.71 6.90 11.02
C ASP A 97 -9.26 8.01 11.97
N TYR A 98 -8.20 7.78 12.76
CA TYR A 98 -7.62 8.81 13.62
C TYR A 98 -6.94 9.91 12.79
N CYS A 99 -6.15 9.53 11.79
CA CYS A 99 -5.38 10.44 10.96
C CYS A 99 -6.27 11.32 10.07
N PHE A 100 -7.33 10.75 9.48
CA PHE A 100 -8.12 11.42 8.44
C PHE A 100 -9.60 11.58 8.77
N GLY A 101 -10.07 10.97 9.85
CA GLY A 101 -11.38 11.20 10.45
C GLY A 101 -11.25 11.90 11.80
N SER A 102 -11.95 11.39 12.81
CA SER A 102 -11.91 11.89 14.20
C SER A 102 -11.36 10.83 15.17
N PRO A 103 -10.79 11.26 16.31
CA PRO A 103 -10.43 10.34 17.37
C PRO A 103 -11.58 9.45 17.82
N SER A 104 -12.83 9.93 17.84
CA SER A 104 -13.99 9.12 18.22
C SER A 104 -14.30 8.02 17.22
N LEU A 105 -14.25 8.31 15.92
CA LEU A 105 -14.49 7.34 14.85
C LEU A 105 -13.47 6.19 14.88
N ALA A 106 -12.21 6.52 15.15
CA ALA A 106 -11.14 5.53 15.29
C ALA A 106 -11.39 4.49 16.39
N MET A 107 -12.21 4.85 17.38
CA MET A 107 -12.45 4.06 18.58
C MET A 107 -13.71 3.19 18.45
N GLU A 108 -14.64 3.58 17.56
CA GLU A 108 -15.87 2.83 17.27
C GLU A 108 -15.59 1.58 16.42
N GLY A 109 -14.56 1.61 15.56
CA GLY A 109 -14.21 0.52 14.65
C GLY A 109 -13.50 -0.70 15.26
N ILE A 110 -13.44 -0.80 16.60
CA ILE A 110 -12.72 -1.87 17.34
C ILE A 110 -13.70 -2.87 18.01
N GLN A 111 -15.02 -2.70 17.85
CA GLN A 111 -16.03 -3.67 18.34
C GLN A 111 -16.01 -5.00 17.58
#